data_AF-A0A2V8DSJ4-F1
#
_entry.id   AF-A0A2V8DSJ4-F1
#
_cell.length_a   1.000
_cell.length_b   1.000
_cell.length_c   1.000
_cell.angle_alpha   90.00
_cell.angle_beta   90.00
_cell.angle_gamma   90.00
#
_symmetry.space_group_name_H-M   'P 1'
#
loop_
_entity.id
_entity.type
_entity.pdbx_description
1 polymer ?
#
loop_
_entity_poly.entity_id
_entity_poly.type
_entity_poly.pdbx_seq_one_letter_code
_entity_poly.pdbx_strand_id
1 'polypeptide(L)'
;MGTARAGESRALRLKGELIVTIKITPNDKGNPPGKLAEAELHFTEEPLAGLKLIGFSIWERRGGGGGRNVTFPARQYSINGERRSFALLRPIVDTTAQSNLRELILQAFQAYEEQAAIAS
;
A
#
# COMPACT_ATOMS: atom_id res chain seq x y z
N MET A 1 -4.05 29.48 34.52
CA MET A 1 -4.17 28.05 34.15
C MET A 1 -4.29 27.99 32.64
N GLY A 2 -3.17 27.85 31.93
CA GLY A 2 -3.11 28.00 30.48
C GLY A 2 -3.57 26.73 29.78
N THR A 3 -4.61 26.85 28.95
CA THR A 3 -5.06 25.79 28.04
C THR A 3 -4.04 25.64 26.92
N ALA A 4 -3.34 24.50 26.87
CA ALA A 4 -2.50 24.16 25.72
C ALA A 4 -3.36 24.10 24.45
N ARG A 5 -3.04 24.92 23.44
CA ARG A 5 -3.66 24.82 22.12
C ARG A 5 -3.21 23.49 21.48
N ALA A 6 -4.17 22.79 20.87
CA ALA A 6 -3.89 21.59 20.08
C ALA A 6 -2.83 21.90 19.00
N GLY A 7 -1.91 20.95 18.83
CA GLY A 7 -0.61 21.07 18.15
C GLY A 7 -0.57 21.89 16.87
N GLU A 8 0.28 22.91 16.86
CA GLU A 8 0.81 23.49 15.63
C GLU A 8 1.67 22.42 14.91
N SER A 9 1.18 21.93 13.78
CA SER A 9 1.96 21.09 12.87
C SER A 9 2.91 21.96 12.06
N ARG A 10 4.22 21.82 12.28
CA ARG A 10 5.23 22.47 11.43
C ARG A 10 5.33 21.73 10.10
N ALA A 11 4.85 22.33 9.02
CA ALA A 11 5.10 21.83 7.67
C ALA A 11 6.60 21.97 7.35
N LEU A 12 7.30 20.85 7.19
CA LEU A 12 8.63 20.82 6.63
C LEU A 12 8.50 20.63 5.12
N ARG A 13 9.06 21.56 4.33
CA ARG A 13 9.07 21.43 2.88
C ARG A 13 10.17 20.46 2.48
N LEU A 14 9.78 19.28 2.03
CA LEU A 14 10.68 18.37 1.33
C LEU A 14 10.93 18.95 -0.07
N LYS A 15 12.19 18.97 -0.50
CA LYS A 15 12.58 19.36 -1.87
C LYS A 15 12.81 18.09 -2.69
N GLY A 16 12.24 18.02 -3.88
CA GLY A 16 12.44 16.91 -4.83
C GLY A 16 11.15 16.25 -5.30
N GLU A 17 11.25 15.48 -6.37
CA GLU A 17 10.23 14.52 -6.78
C GLU A 17 10.39 13.24 -5.94
N LEU A 18 9.28 12.66 -5.50
CA LEU A 18 9.31 11.40 -4.77
C LEU A 18 9.44 10.25 -5.77
N ILE A 19 10.61 9.62 -5.82
CA ILE A 19 10.82 8.39 -6.58
C ILE A 19 10.57 7.20 -5.65
N VAL A 20 9.67 6.31 -6.08
CA VAL A 20 9.32 5.08 -5.36
C VAL A 20 9.44 3.91 -6.30
N THR A 21 10.19 2.88 -5.89
CA THR A 21 10.18 1.59 -6.58
C THR A 21 9.13 0.69 -5.96
N ILE A 22 8.24 0.12 -6.78
CA ILE A 22 7.26 -0.87 -6.33
C ILE A 22 7.86 -2.26 -6.54
N LYS A 23 8.15 -2.96 -5.45
CA LYS A 23 8.63 -4.35 -5.50
C LYS A 23 7.46 -5.29 -5.31
N ILE A 24 7.33 -6.26 -6.22
CA ILE A 24 6.34 -7.33 -6.17
C ILE A 24 6.98 -8.60 -5.62
N THR A 25 6.25 -9.34 -4.79
CA THR A 25 6.60 -10.70 -4.37
C THR A 25 5.38 -11.59 -4.53
N PRO A 26 5.40 -12.58 -5.44
CA PRO A 26 4.23 -13.43 -5.69
C PRO A 26 3.88 -14.28 -4.45
N ASN A 27 2.61 -14.67 -4.34
CA ASN A 27 2.16 -15.60 -3.33
C ASN A 27 2.27 -17.05 -3.83
N ASP A 28 3.49 -17.54 -4.04
CA ASP A 28 3.74 -18.86 -4.63
C ASP A 28 3.15 -20.03 -3.80
N LYS A 29 2.99 -19.82 -2.49
CA LYS A 29 2.39 -20.82 -1.58
C LYS A 29 0.86 -20.85 -1.64
N GLY A 30 0.23 -19.91 -2.35
CA GLY A 30 -1.23 -19.82 -2.46
C GLY A 30 -1.95 -19.61 -1.12
N ASN A 31 -1.24 -19.16 -0.08
CA ASN A 31 -1.78 -19.02 1.28
C ASN A 31 -1.52 -17.60 1.81
N PRO A 32 -2.55 -16.78 2.05
CA PRO A 32 -3.99 -17.11 1.99
C PRO A 32 -4.52 -17.31 0.56
N PRO A 33 -5.58 -18.13 0.37
CA PRO A 33 -6.22 -18.32 -0.94
C PRO A 33 -6.74 -17.01 -1.53
N GLY A 34 -6.58 -16.86 -2.85
CA GLY A 34 -6.99 -15.67 -3.60
C GLY A 34 -6.06 -14.46 -3.45
N LYS A 35 -5.00 -14.55 -2.63
CA LYS A 35 -3.92 -13.56 -2.63
C LYS A 35 -2.96 -13.88 -3.76
N LEU A 36 -2.65 -12.88 -4.58
CA LEU A 36 -1.79 -13.00 -5.75
C LEU A 36 -0.34 -12.61 -5.43
N ALA A 37 -0.14 -11.53 -4.68
CA ALA A 37 1.19 -11.03 -4.34
C ALA A 37 1.17 -10.09 -3.13
N GLU A 38 2.36 -9.84 -2.60
CA GLU A 38 2.66 -8.67 -1.78
C GLU A 38 3.27 -7.57 -2.66
N ALA A 39 3.03 -6.32 -2.27
CA ALA A 39 3.73 -5.17 -2.82
C ALA A 39 4.42 -4.37 -1.70
N GLU A 40 5.62 -3.90 -1.98
CA GLU A 40 6.40 -3.03 -1.11
C GLU A 40 6.75 -1.74 -1.87
N LEU A 41 6.66 -0.60 -1.20
CA LEU A 41 7.11 0.68 -1.74
C LEU A 41 8.48 0.99 -1.17
N HIS A 42 9.52 1.03 -2.01
CA HIS A 42 10.90 1.28 -1.62
C HIS A 42 11.25 2.73 -1.92
N PHE A 43 11.76 3.44 -0.92
CA PHE A 43 12.12 4.84 -1.03
C PHE A 43 13.62 4.96 -1.25
N THR A 44 14.01 5.63 -2.34
CA THR A 44 15.42 5.87 -2.69
C THR A 44 15.89 7.26 -2.31
N GLU A 45 14.96 8.19 -2.14
CA GLU A 45 15.24 9.60 -1.88
C GLU A 45 15.04 9.98 -0.41
N GLU A 46 15.87 10.90 0.08
CA GLU A 46 15.72 11.51 1.39
C GLU A 46 14.35 12.23 1.51
N PRO A 47 13.72 12.22 2.71
CA PRO A 47 14.22 11.75 4.00
C PRO A 47 13.93 10.27 4.28
N LEU A 48 13.40 9.52 3.31
CA LEU A 48 12.99 8.12 3.51
C LEU A 48 13.96 7.13 2.88
N ALA A 49 15.09 7.60 2.36
CA ALA A 49 16.08 6.76 1.69
C ALA A 49 16.45 5.54 2.55
N GLY A 50 16.41 4.36 1.93
CA GLY A 50 16.71 3.09 2.60
C GLY A 50 15.55 2.50 3.39
N LEU A 51 14.39 3.17 3.45
CA LEU A 51 13.17 2.64 4.05
C LEU A 51 12.24 2.03 2.99
N LYS A 52 11.35 1.16 3.44
CA LYS A 52 10.23 0.68 2.64
C LYS A 52 8.92 0.69 3.43
N LEU A 53 7.82 0.94 2.73
CA LEU A 53 6.48 0.75 3.27
C LEU A 53 5.93 -0.61 2.79
N ILE A 54 5.53 -1.43 3.76
CA ILE A 54 5.03 -2.80 3.56
C ILE A 54 3.57 -2.92 3.97
N GLY A 55 2.94 -4.05 3.61
CA GLY A 55 1.57 -4.38 3.99
C GLY A 55 0.54 -4.11 2.91
N PHE A 56 0.97 -3.88 1.67
CA PHE A 56 0.09 -3.91 0.50
C PHE A 56 -0.04 -5.35 0.02
N SER A 57 -1.27 -5.82 -0.18
CA SER A 57 -1.53 -7.15 -0.71
C SER A 57 -2.45 -7.07 -1.92
N ILE A 58 -2.11 -7.83 -2.96
CA ILE A 58 -2.86 -7.93 -4.21
C ILE A 58 -3.71 -9.19 -4.15
N TRP A 59 -4.99 -9.05 -4.47
CA TRP A 59 -5.98 -10.11 -4.38
C TRP A 59 -6.76 -10.24 -5.67
N GLU A 60 -7.24 -11.46 -5.93
CA GLU A 60 -8.35 -11.67 -6.85
C GLU A 60 -9.59 -10.96 -6.34
N ARG A 61 -10.32 -10.32 -7.25
CA ARG A 61 -11.62 -9.73 -6.94
C ARG A 61 -12.66 -10.85 -6.89
N ARG A 62 -13.46 -10.88 -5.83
CA ARG A 62 -14.56 -11.84 -5.66
C ARG A 62 -15.64 -11.62 -6.74
N GLY A 63 -16.22 -12.70 -7.27
CA GLY A 63 -17.40 -12.66 -8.13
C GLY A 63 -17.20 -12.88 -9.63
N GLY A 64 -16.17 -13.65 -10.05
CA GLY A 64 -16.10 -14.24 -11.40
C GLY A 64 -15.69 -13.32 -12.56
N GLY A 65 -15.49 -12.02 -12.30
CA GLY A 65 -15.14 -11.03 -13.35
C GLY A 65 -13.65 -10.84 -13.62
N GLY A 66 -12.76 -11.70 -13.12
CA GLY A 66 -11.30 -11.65 -13.40
C GLY A 66 -10.55 -10.41 -12.90
N GLY A 67 -11.17 -9.56 -12.08
CA GLY A 67 -10.56 -8.32 -11.59
C GLY A 67 -9.55 -8.55 -10.46
N ARG A 68 -8.76 -7.51 -10.15
CA ARG A 68 -7.79 -7.49 -9.04
C ARG A 68 -8.12 -6.35 -8.08
N ASN A 69 -7.73 -6.51 -6.82
CA ASN A 69 -7.84 -5.45 -5.80
C ASN A 69 -6.57 -5.38 -4.94
N VAL A 70 -6.29 -4.19 -4.41
CA VAL A 70 -5.16 -3.97 -3.50
C VAL A 70 -5.69 -3.57 -2.12
N THR A 71 -5.33 -4.33 -1.08
CA THR A 71 -5.53 -3.94 0.31
C THR A 71 -4.30 -3.18 0.81
N PHE A 72 -4.52 -2.15 1.61
CA PHE A 72 -3.47 -1.26 2.11
C PHE A 72 -2.92 -1.74 3.46
N PRO A 73 -1.73 -1.25 3.89
CA PRO A 73 -1.20 -1.50 5.22
C PRO A 73 -2.26 -1.11 6.25
N ALA A 74 -2.59 -2.04 7.13
CA ALA A 74 -3.68 -1.87 8.07
C ALA A 74 -3.30 -2.40 9.44
N ARG A 75 -3.80 -1.74 10.48
CA ARG A 75 -3.72 -2.22 11.85
C ARG A 75 -5.05 -2.82 12.25
N GLN A 76 -4.98 -4.01 12.85
CA GLN A 76 -6.13 -4.65 13.44
C GLN A 76 -6.24 -4.30 14.92
N TYR A 77 -7.46 -4.30 15.41
CA TYR A 77 -7.80 -4.06 16.80
C TYR A 77 -9.11 -4.77 17.12
N SER A 78 -9.43 -4.92 18.40
CA SER A 78 -10.69 -5.51 18.83
C SER A 78 -11.49 -4.53 19.67
N ILE A 79 -12.80 -4.46 19.45
CA ILE A 79 -13.75 -3.75 20.32
C ILE A 79 -14.80 -4.76 20.73
N ASN A 80 -14.98 -4.97 22.03
CA ASN A 80 -15.98 -5.91 22.59
C ASN A 80 -15.89 -7.33 21.96
N GLY A 81 -14.67 -7.81 21.71
CA GLY A 81 -14.43 -9.12 21.08
C GLY A 81 -14.54 -9.15 19.54
N GLU A 82 -15.04 -8.09 18.90
CA GLU A 82 -15.12 -7.99 17.44
C GLU A 82 -13.81 -7.48 16.85
N ARG A 83 -13.20 -8.24 15.93
CA ARG A 83 -11.99 -7.85 15.21
C ARG A 83 -12.32 -6.85 14.12
N ARG A 84 -11.71 -5.67 14.20
CA ARG A 84 -11.81 -4.59 13.22
C ARG A 84 -10.43 -4.26 12.65
N SER A 85 -10.41 -3.52 11.55
CA SER A 85 -9.17 -3.03 10.94
C SER A 85 -9.35 -1.61 10.42
N PHE A 86 -8.26 -0.85 10.37
CA PHE A 86 -8.20 0.45 9.70
C PHE A 86 -6.89 0.58 8.94
N ALA A 87 -6.94 1.24 7.78
CA ALA A 87 -5.76 1.51 6.96
C ALA A 87 -4.83 2.52 7.65
N LEU A 88 -3.52 2.29 7.57
CA LEU A 88 -2.47 3.15 8.10
C LEU A 88 -2.11 4.28 7.14
N LEU A 89 -2.15 4.03 5.83
CA LEU A 89 -1.99 5.05 4.81
C LEU A 89 -3.36 5.55 4.37
N ARG A 90 -3.74 6.75 4.80
CA ARG A 90 -5.08 7.32 4.62
C ARG A 90 -5.04 8.62 3.82
N PRO A 91 -6.09 8.92 3.04
CA PRO A 91 -6.24 10.23 2.44
C PRO A 91 -6.34 11.30 3.54
N ILE A 92 -5.74 12.46 3.30
CA ILE A 92 -5.83 13.60 4.23
C ILE A 92 -7.15 14.35 3.98
N VAL A 93 -7.47 14.61 2.70
CA VAL A 93 -8.71 15.28 2.27
C VAL A 93 -9.33 14.52 1.11
N ASP A 94 -8.55 14.30 0.04
CA ASP A 94 -9.02 13.66 -1.18
C ASP A 94 -8.97 12.14 -1.10
N THR A 95 -10.14 11.50 -1.08
CA THR A 95 -10.29 10.04 -1.00
C THR A 95 -9.80 9.32 -2.26
N THR A 96 -9.68 10.02 -3.39
CA THR A 96 -9.17 9.45 -4.65
C THR A 96 -7.65 9.24 -4.64
N ALA A 97 -6.92 9.89 -3.72
CA ALA A 97 -5.48 9.75 -3.58
C ALA A 97 -5.03 8.28 -3.39
N GLN A 98 -5.88 7.44 -2.76
CA GLN A 98 -5.59 6.01 -2.65
C GLN A 98 -5.78 5.24 -3.97
N SER A 99 -6.68 5.69 -4.85
CA SER A 99 -6.95 5.03 -6.13
C SER A 99 -5.73 5.08 -7.04
N ASN A 100 -5.06 6.24 -7.13
CA ASN A 100 -3.85 6.37 -7.94
C ASN A 100 -2.75 5.39 -7.50
N LEU A 101 -2.54 5.24 -6.18
CA LEU A 101 -1.55 4.28 -5.68
C LEU A 101 -1.98 2.82 -5.92
N ARG A 102 -3.28 2.50 -5.87
CA ARG A 102 -3.77 1.16 -6.25
C ARG A 102 -3.41 0.85 -7.69
N GLU A 103 -3.66 1.80 -8.59
CA GLU A 103 -3.41 1.63 -10.03
C GLU A 103 -1.92 1.42 -10.30
N LEU A 104 -1.04 2.22 -9.69
CA LEU A 104 0.42 2.03 -9.82
C LEU A 104 0.89 0.65 -9.32
N ILE A 105 0.34 0.15 -8.21
CA ILE A 105 0.67 -1.19 -7.69
C ILE A 105 0.18 -2.28 -8.65
N LEU A 106 -1.03 -2.14 -9.21
CA LEU A 106 -1.57 -3.10 -10.17
C LEU A 106 -0.79 -3.10 -11.49
N GLN A 107 -0.35 -1.94 -11.97
CA GLN A 107 0.52 -1.82 -13.14
C GLN A 107 1.88 -2.50 -12.90
N ALA A 108 2.50 -2.26 -11.74
CA ALA A 108 3.75 -2.93 -11.37
C ALA A 108 3.58 -4.46 -11.30
N PHE A 109 2.43 -4.95 -10.81
CA PHE A 109 2.12 -6.37 -10.81
C PHE A 109 1.92 -6.95 -12.20
N GLN A 110 1.24 -6.23 -13.09
CA GLN A 110 1.09 -6.64 -14.49
C GLN A 110 2.46 -6.74 -15.18
N ALA A 111 3.32 -5.72 -15.04
CA ALA A 111 4.67 -5.74 -15.60
C ALA A 111 5.52 -6.90 -15.06
N TYR A 112 5.37 -7.23 -13.77
CA TYR A 112 6.01 -8.40 -13.17
C TYR A 112 5.55 -9.72 -13.83
N GLU A 113 4.25 -9.90 -14.06
CA GLU A 113 3.72 -11.10 -14.71
C GLU A 113 4.17 -11.22 -16.17
N GLU A 114 4.21 -10.11 -16.91
CA GLU A 114 4.71 -10.06 -18.28
C GLU A 114 6.19 -10.50 -18.35
N GLN A 115 7.02 -10.00 -17.44
CA GLN A 115 8.43 -10.40 -17.34
C GLN A 115 8.59 -11.88 -16.98
N ALA A 116 7.79 -12.38 -16.04
CA ALA A 116 7.82 -13.79 -15.65
C ALA A 116 7.42 -14.72 -16.80
N ALA A 117 6.44 -14.33 -17.61
CA ALA A 117 6.00 -15.09 -18.78
C ALA A 117 7.03 -15.12 -19.92
N ILE A 118 7.87 -14.09 -20.05
CA ILE A 118 8.98 -14.08 -21.02
C ILE A 118 10.13 -14.99 -20.57
N ALA A 119 10.33 -15.14 -19.26
CA ALA A 119 11.42 -15.92 -18.67
C ALA A 119 11.13 -17.42 -18.54
N SER A 120 9.88 -17.86 -18.79
CA SER A 120 9.41 -19.25 -18.73
C SER A 120 9.36 -19.92 -20.10
#